data_AF-A0A9D5A9P7-F1
#
_entry.id   AF-A0A9D5A9P7-F1
#
_cell.length_a   1.000
_cell.length_b   1.000
_cell.length_c   1.000
_cell.angle_alpha   90.00
_cell.angle_beta   90.00
_cell.angle_gamma   90.00
#
_symmetry.space_group_name_H-M   'P 1'
#
loop_
_entity.id
_entity.type
_entity.pdbx_description
1 polymer ?
#
loop_
_entity_poly.entity_id
_entity_poly.type
_entity_poly.pdbx_seq_one_letter_code
_entity_poly.pdbx_strand_id
1 'polypeptide(L)'
;MVKEYPDFFKVFLTEKDYERMLIPNAFVNLLHSKKRVIPDFILRNSRARDWHVKAFSIGHELYFDDGWKRFKEENSLEDNDYIVFTHIENHVFEFKILELSSMCEKENVNDKEEKNSRPCNRWCIGSSSEVSKLEDEEIDEEMSISEGVKDGLKI
;
A
#
# COMPACT_ATOMS: atom_id res chain seq x y z
N MET A 1 -27.94 2.60 -7.08
CA MET A 1 -27.74 1.38 -7.89
C MET A 1 -27.99 0.18 -6.98
N VAL A 2 -28.62 -0.89 -7.48
CA VAL A 2 -28.88 -2.10 -6.68
C VAL A 2 -27.69 -3.03 -6.83
N LYS A 3 -27.13 -3.48 -5.72
CA LYS A 3 -25.96 -4.37 -5.69
C LYS A 3 -26.34 -5.77 -6.18
N GLU A 4 -25.56 -6.38 -7.09
CA GLU A 4 -25.88 -7.70 -7.65
C GLU A 4 -25.56 -8.82 -6.66
N TYR A 5 -24.48 -8.69 -5.91
CA TYR A 5 -24.01 -9.68 -4.93
C TYR A 5 -23.72 -9.01 -3.58
N PRO A 6 -23.83 -9.76 -2.46
CA PRO A 6 -23.47 -9.23 -1.16
C PRO A 6 -21.97 -8.99 -1.05
N ASP A 7 -21.61 -8.08 -0.17
CA ASP A 7 -20.25 -7.99 0.34
C ASP A 7 -19.94 -9.19 1.21
N PHE A 8 -18.67 -9.56 1.24
CA PHE A 8 -18.20 -10.60 2.13
C PHE A 8 -16.81 -10.26 2.63
N PHE A 9 -16.43 -10.93 3.71
CA PHE A 9 -15.07 -10.84 4.22
C PHE A 9 -14.51 -12.24 4.44
N LYS A 10 -13.19 -12.30 4.55
CA LYS A 10 -12.43 -13.50 4.84
C LYS A 10 -11.36 -13.16 5.86
N VAL A 11 -11.18 -14.05 6.84
CA VAL A 11 -9.96 -14.07 7.65
C VAL A 11 -8.95 -14.91 6.91
N PHE A 12 -7.82 -14.32 6.53
CA PHE A 12 -6.74 -15.01 5.83
C PHE A 12 -6.01 -15.92 6.80
N LEU A 13 -5.95 -17.21 6.49
CA LEU A 13 -5.20 -18.20 7.27
C LEU A 13 -4.14 -18.82 6.37
N THR A 14 -2.87 -18.63 6.68
CA THR A 14 -1.74 -19.08 5.85
C THR A 14 -1.81 -20.57 5.57
N GLU A 15 -2.21 -21.40 6.54
CA GLU A 15 -2.31 -22.85 6.35
C GLU A 15 -3.38 -23.27 5.34
N LYS A 16 -4.41 -22.44 5.11
CA LYS A 16 -5.60 -22.79 4.30
C LYS A 16 -5.69 -22.00 3.01
N ASP A 17 -5.26 -20.75 3.05
CA ASP A 17 -5.55 -19.76 2.01
C ASP A 17 -4.28 -19.36 1.22
N TYR A 18 -3.12 -20.02 1.43
CA TYR A 18 -1.86 -19.62 0.79
C TYR A 18 -1.88 -19.74 -0.73
N GLU A 19 -2.24 -20.91 -1.26
CA GLU A 19 -2.25 -21.15 -2.72
C GLU A 19 -3.56 -20.73 -3.37
N ARG A 20 -4.68 -20.83 -2.65
CA ARG A 20 -6.04 -20.52 -3.12
C ARG A 20 -6.92 -20.09 -1.97
N MET A 21 -7.94 -19.26 -2.21
CA MET A 21 -8.88 -18.84 -1.16
C MET A 21 -10.28 -19.35 -1.46
N LEU A 22 -10.88 -20.04 -0.49
CA LEU A 22 -12.28 -20.46 -0.58
C LEU A 22 -13.21 -19.23 -0.59
N ILE A 23 -14.07 -19.15 -1.59
CA ILE A 23 -15.10 -18.11 -1.71
C ILE A 23 -16.31 -18.52 -0.85
N PRO A 24 -16.91 -17.61 -0.05
CA PRO A 24 -18.03 -17.96 0.81
C PRO A 24 -19.20 -18.60 0.05
N ASN A 25 -19.67 -19.77 0.54
CA ASN A 25 -20.75 -20.53 -0.10
C ASN A 25 -22.04 -19.72 -0.31
N ALA A 26 -22.34 -18.77 0.59
CA ALA A 26 -23.49 -17.88 0.41
C ALA A 26 -23.40 -17.05 -0.88
N PHE A 27 -22.21 -16.53 -1.20
CA PHE A 27 -21.96 -15.83 -2.45
C PHE A 27 -22.01 -16.79 -3.64
N VAL A 28 -21.36 -17.94 -3.55
CA VAL A 28 -21.30 -18.95 -4.62
C VAL A 28 -22.71 -19.45 -5.00
N ASN A 29 -23.56 -19.70 -4.02
CA ASN A 29 -24.95 -20.12 -4.25
C ASN A 29 -25.74 -19.04 -5.03
N LEU A 30 -25.56 -17.77 -4.67
CA LEU A 30 -26.20 -16.67 -5.39
C LEU A 30 -25.66 -16.55 -6.82
N LEU A 31 -24.34 -16.71 -7.00
CA LEU A 31 -23.70 -16.70 -8.30
C LEU A 31 -24.24 -17.80 -9.21
N HIS A 32 -24.32 -19.04 -8.73
CA HIS A 32 -24.90 -20.17 -9.49
C HIS A 32 -26.38 -19.97 -9.81
N SER A 33 -27.15 -19.29 -8.95
CA SER A 33 -28.55 -18.99 -9.22
C SER A 33 -28.76 -17.99 -10.36
N LYS A 34 -27.76 -17.14 -10.64
CA LYS A 34 -27.83 -16.06 -11.62
C LYS A 34 -27.04 -16.34 -12.90
N LYS A 35 -25.96 -17.12 -12.81
CA LYS A 35 -25.02 -17.36 -13.91
C LYS A 35 -24.81 -18.86 -14.14
N ARG A 36 -24.84 -19.24 -15.41
CA ARG A 36 -24.53 -20.61 -15.87
C ARG A 36 -23.04 -20.90 -15.94
N VAL A 37 -22.24 -19.88 -16.22
CA VAL A 37 -20.79 -19.97 -16.34
C VAL A 37 -20.18 -19.07 -15.29
N ILE A 38 -19.26 -19.62 -14.51
CA ILE A 38 -18.52 -18.87 -13.51
C ILE A 38 -17.47 -18.01 -14.21
N PRO A 39 -17.46 -16.68 -13.99
CA PRO A 39 -16.46 -15.81 -14.57
C PRO A 39 -15.16 -15.87 -13.76
N ASP A 40 -14.08 -15.40 -14.37
CA ASP A 40 -12.91 -14.93 -13.63
C ASP A 40 -13.26 -13.61 -12.92
N PHE A 41 -12.53 -13.28 -11.86
CA PHE A 41 -12.80 -12.13 -11.01
C PHE A 41 -11.68 -11.09 -11.10
N ILE A 42 -12.03 -9.83 -10.82
CA ILE A 42 -11.08 -8.73 -10.69
C ILE A 42 -11.15 -8.23 -9.26
N LEU A 43 -10.03 -8.30 -8.55
CA LEU A 43 -9.85 -7.70 -7.24
C LEU A 43 -9.16 -6.35 -7.44
N ARG A 44 -9.80 -5.26 -7.03
CA ARG A 44 -9.35 -3.89 -7.24
C ARG A 44 -9.08 -3.21 -5.91
N ASN A 45 -7.94 -2.55 -5.77
CA ASN A 45 -7.70 -1.70 -4.60
C ASN A 45 -8.23 -0.27 -4.81
N SER A 46 -8.17 0.54 -3.76
CA SER A 46 -8.57 1.96 -3.78
C SER A 46 -7.77 2.83 -4.76
N ARG A 47 -6.64 2.34 -5.27
CA ARG A 47 -5.77 3.00 -6.26
C ARG A 47 -6.02 2.52 -7.69
N ALA A 48 -7.10 1.77 -7.90
CA ALA A 48 -7.47 1.18 -9.19
C ALA A 48 -6.42 0.23 -9.79
N ARG A 49 -5.57 -0.38 -8.95
CA ARG A 49 -4.75 -1.53 -9.36
C ARG A 49 -5.61 -2.79 -9.31
N ASP A 50 -5.47 -3.60 -10.34
CA ASP A 50 -6.27 -4.81 -10.56
C ASP A 50 -5.43 -6.07 -10.45
N TRP A 51 -6.00 -7.06 -9.77
CA TRP A 51 -5.54 -8.44 -9.78
C TRP A 51 -6.63 -9.31 -10.42
N HIS A 52 -6.29 -9.91 -11.55
CA HIS A 52 -7.13 -10.90 -12.21
C HIS A 52 -6.94 -12.24 -11.52
N VAL A 53 -8.02 -12.80 -10.98
CA VAL A 53 -8.00 -14.09 -10.30
C VAL A 53 -9.01 -15.03 -10.95
N LYS A 54 -8.56 -16.24 -11.31
CA LYS A 54 -9.44 -17.24 -11.90
C LYS A 54 -10.22 -17.97 -10.82
N ALA A 55 -11.42 -18.39 -11.20
CA ALA A 55 -12.28 -19.20 -10.36
C ALA A 55 -12.04 -20.69 -10.65
N PHE A 56 -11.79 -21.49 -9.62
CA PHE A 56 -11.64 -22.94 -9.78
C PHE A 56 -12.56 -23.69 -8.82
N SER A 57 -13.28 -24.68 -9.34
CA SER A 57 -14.21 -25.51 -8.54
C SER A 57 -13.53 -26.80 -8.10
N ILE A 58 -13.63 -27.11 -6.80
CA ILE A 58 -13.29 -28.42 -6.24
C ILE A 58 -14.54 -28.97 -5.57
N GLY A 59 -15.14 -30.01 -6.15
CA GLY A 59 -16.43 -30.51 -5.70
C GLY A 59 -17.51 -29.42 -5.80
N HIS A 60 -18.11 -29.06 -4.67
CA HIS A 60 -19.14 -28.01 -4.57
C HIS A 60 -18.58 -26.65 -4.15
N GLU A 61 -17.28 -26.57 -3.86
CA GLU A 61 -16.61 -25.37 -3.38
C GLU A 61 -15.95 -24.61 -4.53
N LEU A 62 -15.95 -23.29 -4.45
CA LEU A 62 -15.34 -22.41 -5.44
C LEU A 62 -14.22 -21.59 -4.80
N TYR A 63 -13.09 -21.50 -5.49
CA TYR A 63 -11.89 -20.84 -5.00
C TYR A 63 -11.47 -19.70 -5.93
N PHE A 64 -10.90 -18.65 -5.36
CA PHE A 64 -9.92 -17.84 -6.08
C PHE A 64 -8.62 -18.65 -6.16
N ASP A 65 -8.17 -18.93 -7.38
CA ASP A 65 -7.07 -19.86 -7.67
C ASP A 65 -5.95 -19.14 -8.42
N ASP A 66 -5.74 -19.40 -9.72
CA ASP A 66 -4.72 -18.71 -10.52
C ASP A 66 -4.81 -17.18 -10.37
N GLY A 67 -3.70 -16.53 -10.02
CA GLY A 67 -3.62 -15.11 -9.67
C GLY A 67 -3.78 -14.78 -8.18
N TRP A 68 -4.38 -15.65 -7.36
CA TRP A 68 -4.58 -15.41 -5.92
C TRP A 68 -3.26 -15.28 -5.15
N LYS A 69 -2.30 -16.19 -5.40
CA LYS A 69 -0.99 -16.14 -4.75
C LYS A 69 -0.26 -14.82 -5.01
N ARG A 70 -0.32 -14.33 -6.26
CA ARG A 70 0.24 -13.04 -6.65
C ARG A 70 -0.45 -11.90 -5.90
N PHE A 71 -1.79 -11.91 -5.82
CA PHE A 71 -2.55 -10.96 -5.03
C PHE A 71 -2.10 -10.95 -3.56
N LYS A 72 -1.96 -12.13 -2.95
CA LYS A 72 -1.49 -12.32 -1.58
C LYS A 72 -0.09 -11.73 -1.37
N GLU A 73 0.85 -12.06 -2.24
CA GLU A 73 2.25 -11.62 -2.14
C GLU A 73 2.39 -10.10 -2.36
N GLU A 74 1.78 -9.54 -3.42
CA GLU A 74 1.89 -8.12 -3.75
C GLU A 74 1.16 -7.19 -2.78
N ASN A 75 0.13 -7.69 -2.08
CA ASN A 75 -0.56 -6.97 -1.02
C ASN A 75 -0.06 -7.33 0.38
N SER A 76 1.01 -8.12 0.49
CA SER A 76 1.66 -8.50 1.75
C SER A 76 0.67 -9.05 2.79
N LEU A 77 -0.24 -9.93 2.38
CA LEU A 77 -1.19 -10.55 3.31
C LEU A 77 -0.46 -11.40 4.35
N GLU A 78 -0.82 -11.17 5.61
CA GLU A 78 -0.30 -11.85 6.79
C GLU A 78 -1.38 -12.67 7.48
N ASP A 79 -0.93 -13.63 8.29
CA ASP A 79 -1.82 -14.53 9.00
C ASP A 79 -2.79 -13.76 9.91
N ASN A 80 -4.08 -14.07 9.79
CA ASN A 80 -5.20 -13.42 10.48
C ASN A 80 -5.58 -12.02 9.99
N ASP A 81 -5.04 -11.56 8.86
CA ASP A 81 -5.57 -10.36 8.19
C ASP A 81 -7.03 -10.56 7.78
N TYR A 82 -7.84 -9.51 7.96
CA TYR A 82 -9.21 -9.49 7.46
C TYR A 82 -9.22 -8.86 6.08
N ILE A 83 -9.80 -9.56 5.11
CA ILE A 83 -9.98 -9.04 3.76
C ILE A 83 -11.46 -8.80 3.55
N VAL A 84 -11.84 -7.56 3.30
CA VAL A 84 -13.22 -7.17 3.00
C VAL A 84 -13.34 -6.98 1.49
N PHE A 85 -14.21 -7.74 0.85
CA PHE A 85 -14.51 -7.67 -0.57
C PHE A 85 -15.85 -6.97 -0.78
N THR A 86 -15.80 -5.82 -1.44
CA THR A 86 -16.97 -5.02 -1.77
C THR A 86 -17.36 -5.21 -3.23
N HIS A 87 -18.52 -5.81 -3.50
CA HIS A 87 -18.99 -5.97 -4.88
C HIS A 87 -19.33 -4.60 -5.48
N ILE A 88 -18.78 -4.32 -6.67
CA ILE A 88 -19.05 -3.08 -7.41
C ILE A 88 -20.02 -3.38 -8.55
N GLU A 89 -19.53 -4.02 -9.60
CA GLU A 89 -20.30 -4.41 -10.78
C GLU A 89 -19.69 -5.65 -11.40
N ASN A 90 -20.51 -6.40 -12.15
CA ASN A 90 -20.07 -7.59 -12.86
C ASN A 90 -19.33 -8.57 -11.94
N HIS A 91 -18.05 -8.85 -12.24
CA HIS A 91 -17.15 -9.73 -11.50
C HIS A 91 -16.02 -8.94 -10.81
N VAL A 92 -16.23 -7.64 -10.59
CA VAL A 92 -15.27 -6.74 -9.95
C VAL A 92 -15.60 -6.56 -8.47
N PHE A 93 -14.59 -6.76 -7.63
CA PHE A 93 -14.64 -6.48 -6.20
C PHE A 93 -13.59 -5.45 -5.87
N GLU A 94 -13.98 -4.37 -5.20
CA GLU A 94 -13.02 -3.58 -4.45
C GLU A 94 -12.62 -4.36 -3.19
N PHE A 95 -11.37 -4.29 -2.76
CA PHE A 95 -10.95 -4.92 -1.52
C PHE A 95 -10.24 -3.95 -0.57
N LYS A 96 -10.35 -4.27 0.72
CA LYS A 96 -9.58 -3.66 1.81
C LYS A 96 -8.99 -4.74 2.68
N ILE A 97 -7.78 -4.53 3.14
CA ILE A 97 -7.11 -5.42 4.10
C ILE A 97 -7.09 -4.67 5.43
N LEU A 98 -7.65 -5.27 6.48
CA LEU A 98 -7.59 -4.78 7.84
C LEU A 98 -6.63 -5.66 8.62
N GLU A 99 -5.55 -5.07 9.11
CA GLU A 99 -4.49 -5.77 9.78
C GLU A 99 -4.86 -6.03 11.24
N LEU A 100 -4.65 -7.27 11.71
CA LEU A 100 -4.97 -7.63 13.10
C LEU A 100 -4.07 -6.89 14.11
N SER A 101 -2.84 -6.55 13.74
CA SER A 101 -1.90 -5.89 14.66
C SER A 101 -2.30 -4.43 14.95
N SER A 102 -2.73 -3.69 13.92
CA SER A 102 -3.05 -2.26 14.01
C SER A 102 -4.55 -1.96 14.13
N MET A 103 -5.42 -2.95 13.89
CA MET A 103 -6.88 -2.79 13.81
C MET A 103 -7.32 -1.74 12.76
N CYS A 104 -6.44 -1.42 11.82
CA CYS A 104 -6.62 -0.39 10.81
C CYS A 104 -6.48 -0.99 9.40
N GLU A 105 -6.87 -0.22 8.39
CA GLU A 105 -6.61 -0.58 6.99
C GLU A 105 -5.10 -0.61 6.73
N LYS A 106 -4.61 -1.71 6.14
CA LYS A 106 -3.20 -1.91 5.81
C LYS A 106 -2.80 -0.96 4.69
N GLU A 107 -1.76 -0.18 4.91
CA GLU A 107 -1.13 0.61 3.84
C GLU A 107 -0.31 -0.33 2.95
N ASN A 108 -0.57 -0.40 1.64
CA ASN A 108 0.30 -1.20 0.77
C ASN A 108 1.66 -0.50 0.66
N VAL A 109 2.74 -1.17 1.06
CA VAL A 109 4.10 -0.61 1.01
C VAL A 109 4.52 -0.25 -0.42
N ASN A 110 3.99 -0.98 -1.40
CA ASN A 110 4.14 -0.71 -2.84
C ASN A 110 3.48 0.61 -3.31
N ASP A 111 2.74 1.30 -2.43
CA ASP A 111 2.11 2.59 -2.72
C ASP A 111 3.02 3.80 -2.47
N LYS A 112 4.20 3.58 -1.86
CA LYS A 112 5.13 4.66 -1.51
C LYS A 112 6.03 5.10 -2.67
N GLU A 113 6.30 4.23 -3.66
CA GLU A 113 7.21 4.53 -4.77
C GLU A 113 6.62 5.45 -5.86
N GLU A 114 5.30 5.42 -6.08
CA GLU A 114 4.66 6.31 -7.07
C GLU A 114 4.45 7.75 -6.59
N LYS A 115 4.50 8.00 -5.28
CA LYS A 115 4.43 9.38 -4.74
C LYS A 115 5.75 10.15 -4.89
N ASN A 116 6.87 9.44 -5.06
CA ASN A 116 8.19 10.06 -5.21
C ASN A 116 8.60 10.31 -6.66
N SER A 117 7.76 9.91 -7.63
CA SER A 117 8.09 9.98 -9.07
C SER A 117 7.32 11.07 -9.83
N ARG A 118 6.71 12.05 -9.14
CA ARG A 118 6.15 13.24 -9.79
C ARG A 118 7.26 14.29 -9.92
N PRO A 119 7.73 14.65 -11.13
CA PRO A 119 8.51 15.86 -11.28
C PRO A 119 7.58 17.03 -10.96
N CYS A 120 7.98 17.90 -10.03
CA CYS A 120 7.35 19.20 -9.93
C CYS A 120 7.74 20.01 -11.17
N ASN A 121 6.93 19.96 -12.23
CA ASN A 121 7.09 20.79 -13.41
C ASN A 121 5.78 21.45 -13.82
N ARG A 122 5.32 22.42 -13.02
CA ARG A 122 4.67 23.63 -13.54
C ARG A 122 4.69 24.80 -12.55
N TRP A 123 5.69 25.67 -12.75
CA TRP A 123 5.76 27.11 -12.46
C TRP A 123 5.35 27.62 -11.06
N CYS A 124 6.30 27.66 -10.12
CA CYS A 124 6.34 28.75 -9.14
C CYS A 124 6.97 29.97 -9.84
N ILE A 125 6.16 30.95 -10.25
CA ILE A 125 6.67 32.23 -10.75
C ILE A 125 7.09 33.04 -9.52
N GLY A 126 8.39 33.22 -9.34
CA GLY A 126 8.97 34.40 -8.69
C GLY A 126 8.78 34.56 -7.19
N SER A 127 9.80 34.13 -6.44
CA SER A 127 10.58 35.08 -5.64
C SER A 127 12.01 34.55 -5.51
N SER A 128 12.93 35.26 -6.13
CA SER A 128 14.37 35.04 -6.12
C SER A 128 14.95 35.21 -4.71
N SER A 129 15.78 34.26 -4.28
CA SER A 129 17.12 34.56 -3.74
C SER A 129 17.90 33.24 -3.55
N GLU A 130 18.64 32.90 -4.61
CA GLU A 130 20.03 32.45 -4.61
C GLU A 130 20.48 31.34 -3.65
N VAL A 131 20.73 30.17 -4.27
CA VAL A 131 21.69 29.17 -3.80
C VAL A 131 23.11 29.67 -4.11
N SER A 132 23.98 29.75 -3.11
CA SER A 132 25.44 29.81 -3.29
C SER A 132 26.07 28.69 -2.45
N LYS A 133 26.53 27.62 -3.09
CA LYS A 133 27.92 27.31 -3.50
C LYS A 133 28.80 26.81 -2.33
N LEU A 134 29.24 25.56 -2.49
CA LEU A 134 30.41 24.98 -1.83
C LEU A 134 31.68 25.51 -2.51
N GLU A 135 32.72 25.84 -1.72
CA GLU A 135 34.14 25.66 -2.04
C GLU A 135 34.97 25.96 -0.77
N ASP A 136 35.94 25.07 -0.52
CA ASP A 136 36.91 25.11 0.57
C ASP A 136 37.96 26.20 0.35
N GLU A 137 38.42 26.90 1.40
CA GLU A 137 39.78 27.48 1.47
C GLU A 137 40.15 27.79 2.93
N GLU A 138 41.28 27.21 3.36
CA GLU A 138 41.96 27.35 4.64
C GLU A 138 43.06 28.41 4.48
N ILE A 139 43.06 29.51 5.26
CA ILE A 139 44.26 30.31 5.54
C ILE A 139 44.16 30.88 6.98
N ASP A 140 45.12 30.47 7.81
CA ASP A 140 45.53 31.10 9.06
C ASP A 140 46.19 32.47 8.79
N GLU A 141 45.92 33.49 9.61
CA GLU A 141 46.97 34.43 10.03
C GLU A 141 46.56 35.29 11.24
N GLU A 142 47.44 35.28 12.23
CA GLU A 142 47.45 36.12 13.43
C GLU A 142 47.63 37.62 13.12
N MET A 143 47.10 38.52 13.96
CA MET A 143 47.89 39.42 14.83
C MET A 143 47.05 40.52 15.50
N SER A 144 47.14 40.57 16.83
CA SER A 144 47.38 41.72 17.75
C SER A 144 46.80 43.11 17.43
N ILE A 145 46.30 43.91 18.39
CA ILE A 145 47.03 44.64 19.47
C ILE A 145 45.95 45.34 20.34
N SER A 146 45.96 45.26 21.68
CA SER A 146 46.35 46.29 22.70
C SER A 146 45.29 46.25 23.82
N GLU A 147 45.50 46.58 25.09
CA GLU A 147 46.63 47.10 25.88
C GLU A 147 46.21 46.97 27.36
N GLY A 148 47.17 46.66 28.24
CA GLY A 148 47.28 47.18 29.62
C GLY A 148 46.18 46.83 30.64
N VAL A 149 46.40 46.78 31.95
CA VAL A 149 47.54 47.15 32.80
C VAL A 149 47.50 46.23 34.03
N LYS A 150 48.71 46.05 34.56
CA LYS A 150 49.14 45.28 35.73
C LYS A 150 48.45 45.71 37.02
N ASP A 151 48.35 44.77 37.95
CA ASP A 151 48.80 44.84 39.35
C ASP A 151 48.58 43.42 39.92
N GLY A 152 49.47 42.74 40.62
CA GLY A 152 50.59 43.16 41.44
C GLY A 152 50.55 42.31 42.72
N LEU A 153 51.49 41.36 42.82
CA LEU A 153 52.11 40.84 44.07
C LEU A 153 51.21 40.01 45.03
N LYS A 154 51.32 38.67 45.05
CA LYS A 154 52.32 37.81 45.75
C LYS A 154 52.08 37.71 47.27
N ILE A 155 51.68 36.52 47.70
CA ILE A 155 52.33 35.77 48.79
C ILE A 155 52.42 34.32 48.32
#